data_AF-A0A285IG54-F1
#
_entry.id   AF-A0A285IG54-F1
#
_cell.length_a   1.000
_cell.length_b   1.000
_cell.length_c   1.000
_cell.angle_alpha   90.00
_cell.angle_beta   90.00
_cell.angle_gamma   90.00
#
_symmetry.space_group_name_H-M   'P 1'
#
loop_
_entity.id
_entity.type
_entity.pdbx_description
1 polymer ?
#
loop_
_entity_poly.entity_id
_entity_poly.type
_entity_poly.pdbx_seq_one_letter_code
_entity_poly.pdbx_strand_id
1 'polypeptide(L)'
;MTVQHPDQLREVFAEHEYDTPDPSAVYARVVELSGRYKRRRRGAQIAAGGVLGAGLIAGSINLPAFLPGSSSGTAAGIPVAAAPAAPASTAPSDEELQKRWDAYSGAGYGLGDAEKLAKIWKVSDVAAVKVEAGRRLLLGETLPVRPHPDVIPADPATSPEQDKQFAAFFDAGYVWADAEKLAGLWNLSDPPAAKLEAGKRLLAGQDLPVKPKPANVAAAKKQKAEIAQVDAFFAKGYDGDDAAKLAELWHLKTPYDAKIAAGKKLLAGETLPAF
;
A
#
# COMPACT_ATOMS: atom_id res chain seq x y z
N MET A 1 43.90 18.67 10.17
CA MET A 1 43.09 17.84 9.25
C MET A 1 41.64 18.02 9.67
N THR A 2 40.86 18.62 8.79
CA THR A 2 39.55 19.22 9.04
C THR A 2 38.42 18.20 9.13
N VAL A 3 37.53 18.43 10.11
CA VAL A 3 36.26 17.72 10.33
C VAL A 3 35.22 18.36 9.40
N GLN A 4 34.65 17.61 8.44
CA GLN A 4 33.61 18.10 7.50
C GLN A 4 32.48 17.07 7.26
N HIS A 5 31.99 16.42 8.30
CA HIS A 5 30.89 15.45 8.18
C HIS A 5 29.50 15.87 8.70
N PRO A 6 29.32 16.87 9.60
CA PRO A 6 27.97 17.21 10.07
C PRO A 6 27.18 18.11 9.12
N ASP A 7 27.85 18.92 8.30
CA ASP A 7 27.18 19.88 7.40
C ASP A 7 26.64 19.21 6.13
N GLN A 8 27.35 18.20 5.59
CA GLN A 8 26.88 17.41 4.44
C GLN A 8 25.57 16.67 4.73
N LEU A 9 25.35 16.22 5.97
CA LEU A 9 24.09 15.56 6.33
C LEU A 9 22.94 16.56 6.39
N ARG A 10 23.17 17.80 6.85
CA ARG A 10 22.14 18.85 6.85
C ARG A 10 21.76 19.29 5.45
N GLU A 11 22.74 19.36 4.55
CA GLU A 11 22.52 19.72 3.15
C GLU A 11 21.68 18.65 2.43
N VAL A 12 22.00 17.36 2.63
CA VAL A 12 21.22 16.24 2.05
C VAL A 12 19.79 16.15 2.61
N PHE A 13 19.57 16.48 3.89
CA PHE A 13 18.22 16.55 4.45
C PHE A 13 17.42 17.75 3.91
N ALA A 14 18.06 18.91 3.74
CA ALA A 14 17.40 20.08 3.17
C ALA A 14 17.09 19.90 1.66
N GLU A 15 17.92 19.16 0.94
CA GLU A 15 17.74 18.88 -0.49
C GLU A 15 16.59 17.88 -0.76
N HIS A 16 16.25 17.01 0.21
CA HIS A 16 15.16 16.03 0.11
C HIS A 16 13.88 16.38 0.91
N GLU A 17 13.83 17.52 1.61
CA GLU A 17 12.63 17.92 2.38
C GLU A 17 11.42 18.22 1.47
N TYR A 18 11.68 18.54 0.19
CA TYR A 18 10.65 18.84 -0.82
C TYR A 18 10.23 17.63 -1.67
N ASP A 19 10.88 16.47 -1.53
CA ASP A 19 10.51 15.22 -2.23
C ASP A 19 9.48 14.39 -1.46
N THR A 20 9.00 14.89 -0.30
CA THR A 20 7.95 14.22 0.46
C THR A 20 6.68 14.19 -0.39
N PRO A 21 6.20 13.01 -0.84
CA PRO A 21 4.97 12.94 -1.62
C PRO A 21 3.85 13.55 -0.81
N ASP A 22 3.01 14.39 -1.44
CA ASP A 22 1.90 15.06 -0.77
C ASP A 22 1.16 14.04 0.11
N PRO A 23 1.13 14.22 1.44
CA PRO A 23 0.50 13.26 2.34
C PRO A 23 -0.96 13.02 1.94
N SER A 24 -1.64 14.02 1.36
CA SER A 24 -2.99 13.87 0.86
C SER A 24 -3.08 12.88 -0.32
N ALA A 25 -2.11 12.88 -1.23
CA ALA A 25 -2.01 11.95 -2.34
C ALA A 25 -1.65 10.54 -1.89
N VAL A 26 -0.77 10.41 -0.88
CA VAL A 26 -0.42 9.12 -0.27
C VAL A 26 -1.64 8.53 0.44
N TYR A 27 -2.35 9.32 1.25
CA TYR A 27 -3.58 8.88 1.90
C TYR A 27 -4.69 8.54 0.90
N ALA A 28 -4.88 9.34 -0.16
CA ALA A 28 -5.84 9.05 -1.21
C ALA A 28 -5.53 7.72 -1.91
N ARG A 29 -4.26 7.45 -2.22
CA ARG A 29 -3.82 6.22 -2.87
C ARG A 29 -3.93 5.00 -1.96
N VAL A 30 -3.64 5.14 -0.66
CA VAL A 30 -3.85 4.08 0.33
C VAL A 30 -5.35 3.77 0.49
N VAL A 31 -6.20 4.78 0.57
CA VAL A 31 -7.65 4.60 0.65
C VAL A 31 -8.20 3.96 -0.62
N GLU A 32 -7.75 4.39 -1.80
CA GLU A 32 -8.16 3.82 -3.08
C GLU A 32 -7.74 2.34 -3.23
N LEU A 33 -6.50 1.99 -2.85
CA LEU A 33 -6.01 0.62 -2.85
C LEU A 33 -6.77 -0.26 -1.84
N SER A 34 -7.07 0.27 -0.65
CA SER A 34 -7.88 -0.43 0.36
C SER A 34 -9.33 -0.64 -0.08
N GLY A 35 -9.91 0.32 -0.82
CA GLY A 35 -11.24 0.24 -1.42
C GLY A 35 -11.32 -0.82 -2.52
N ARG A 36 -10.30 -0.91 -3.39
CA ARG A 36 -10.17 -1.98 -4.40
C ARG A 36 -10.10 -3.37 -3.75
N TYR A 37 -9.38 -3.51 -2.64
CA TYR A 37 -9.32 -4.76 -1.89
C TYR A 37 -10.66 -5.14 -1.23
N LYS A 38 -11.38 -4.18 -0.64
CA LYS A 38 -12.73 -4.43 -0.07
C LYS A 38 -13.76 -4.80 -1.15
N ARG A 39 -13.71 -4.18 -2.34
CA ARG A 39 -14.61 -4.50 -3.47
C ARG A 39 -14.37 -5.91 -4.01
N ARG A 40 -13.11 -6.36 -4.11
CA ARG A 40 -12.79 -7.76 -4.50
C ARG A 40 -13.35 -8.78 -3.50
N ARG A 41 -13.33 -8.48 -2.20
CA ARG A 41 -13.86 -9.37 -1.16
C ARG A 41 -15.39 -9.48 -1.17
N ARG A 42 -16.10 -8.41 -1.56
CA ARG A 42 -17.57 -8.43 -1.73
C ARG A 42 -18.01 -9.02 -3.08
N GLY A 43 -17.21 -8.85 -4.13
CA GLY A 43 -17.46 -9.49 -5.45
C GLY A 43 -17.28 -11.01 -5.44
N ALA A 44 -16.42 -11.54 -4.57
CA ALA A 44 -16.21 -12.98 -4.41
C ALA A 44 -17.34 -13.70 -3.62
N GLN A 45 -18.29 -12.97 -3.02
CA GLN A 45 -19.42 -13.56 -2.29
C GLN A 45 -20.72 -13.67 -3.12
N ILE A 46 -20.73 -13.21 -4.38
CA ILE A 46 -21.89 -13.31 -5.31
C ILE A 46 -21.55 -14.17 -6.54
N ALA A 47 -20.66 -15.16 -6.40
CA ALA A 47 -20.38 -16.13 -7.45
C ALA A 47 -20.16 -17.54 -6.86
N ALA A 48 -21.01 -17.95 -5.92
CA ALA A 48 -21.17 -19.35 -5.53
C ALA A 48 -22.34 -19.94 -6.35
N GLY A 49 -22.09 -20.36 -7.58
CA GLY A 49 -23.13 -21.00 -8.40
C GLY A 49 -22.67 -21.44 -9.79
N GLY A 50 -22.22 -22.70 -9.91
CA GLY A 50 -22.00 -23.46 -11.17
C GLY A 50 -20.76 -23.05 -11.97
N VAL A 51 -19.99 -23.89 -12.67
CA VAL A 51 -20.18 -25.24 -13.19
C VAL A 51 -18.79 -25.92 -13.35
N LEU A 52 -18.80 -27.24 -13.30
CA LEU A 52 -17.73 -28.22 -13.56
C LEU A 52 -16.94 -28.02 -14.87
N GLY A 53 -15.65 -28.39 -14.85
CA GLY A 53 -15.06 -29.24 -15.89
C GLY A 53 -13.94 -28.69 -16.80
N ALA A 54 -12.92 -29.55 -16.98
CA ALA A 54 -11.82 -29.56 -17.97
C ALA A 54 -10.62 -28.60 -17.72
N GLY A 55 -9.35 -29.02 -17.72
CA GLY A 55 -8.72 -30.24 -18.22
C GLY A 55 -7.51 -29.89 -19.10
N LEU A 56 -6.30 -30.07 -18.56
CA LEU A 56 -5.06 -30.59 -19.20
C LEU A 56 -4.53 -29.97 -20.51
N ILE A 57 -3.34 -29.33 -20.45
CA ILE A 57 -2.25 -29.31 -21.47
C ILE A 57 -0.94 -29.04 -20.68
N ALA A 58 0.00 -29.97 -20.42
CA ALA A 58 0.90 -30.75 -21.28
C ALA A 58 1.85 -29.89 -22.16
N GLY A 59 3.07 -29.61 -21.68
CA GLY A 59 4.10 -28.94 -22.48
C GLY A 59 5.51 -29.20 -21.94
N SER A 60 6.27 -29.97 -22.72
CA SER A 60 7.52 -30.66 -22.41
C SER A 60 8.78 -29.78 -22.30
N ILE A 61 9.72 -30.30 -21.51
CA ILE A 61 11.11 -29.86 -21.33
C ILE A 61 11.88 -29.95 -22.65
N ASN A 62 12.73 -28.95 -22.96
CA ASN A 62 13.85 -29.14 -23.87
C ASN A 62 15.07 -28.33 -23.37
N LEU A 63 16.10 -29.04 -22.92
CA LEU A 63 17.44 -28.51 -22.65
C LEU A 63 18.35 -28.95 -23.82
N PRO A 64 19.27 -28.08 -24.25
CA PRO A 64 20.60 -28.59 -24.61
C PRO A 64 21.69 -27.87 -23.83
N ALA A 65 22.52 -28.70 -23.20
CA ALA A 65 23.83 -28.35 -22.69
C ALA A 65 24.82 -28.16 -23.84
N PHE A 66 25.66 -27.12 -23.80
CA PHE A 66 26.99 -27.15 -24.42
C PHE A 66 27.99 -26.41 -23.52
N LEU A 67 29.04 -27.14 -23.14
CA LEU A 67 30.18 -26.75 -22.33
C LEU A 67 31.29 -26.08 -23.20
N PRO A 68 32.34 -25.49 -22.59
CA PRO A 68 33.16 -24.44 -23.18
C PRO A 68 34.43 -24.98 -23.87
N GLY A 69 35.01 -24.17 -24.77
CA GLY A 69 36.31 -24.41 -25.38
C GLY A 69 36.98 -23.10 -25.82
N SER A 70 38.01 -22.70 -25.08
CA SER A 70 38.92 -21.58 -25.37
C SER A 70 40.07 -22.03 -26.28
N SER A 71 40.52 -21.16 -27.21
CA SER A 71 41.88 -21.00 -27.83
C SER A 71 41.71 -20.39 -29.24
N SER A 72 42.12 -19.17 -29.61
CA SER A 72 43.43 -18.48 -29.66
C SER A 72 43.98 -18.34 -31.10
N GLY A 73 44.28 -17.10 -31.52
CA GLY A 73 45.12 -16.69 -32.68
C GLY A 73 44.36 -16.37 -33.97
N THR A 74 44.58 -15.31 -34.75
CA THR A 74 45.69 -14.35 -34.90
C THR A 74 45.19 -13.07 -35.62
N ALA A 75 45.78 -11.92 -35.31
CA ALA A 75 45.43 -10.58 -35.78
C ALA A 75 46.01 -10.19 -37.16
N ALA A 76 45.30 -9.31 -37.90
CA ALA A 76 45.89 -8.25 -38.76
C ALA A 76 44.82 -7.24 -39.26
N GLY A 77 45.06 -5.93 -39.04
CA GLY A 77 44.53 -4.81 -39.85
C GLY A 77 43.45 -3.92 -39.22
N ILE A 78 43.81 -2.70 -38.80
CA ILE A 78 42.89 -1.59 -38.43
C ILE A 78 42.70 -0.70 -39.68
N PRO A 79 41.52 -0.09 -39.93
CA PRO A 79 41.32 1.30 -39.49
C PRO A 79 39.94 1.59 -38.87
N VAL A 80 40.00 2.34 -37.77
CA VAL A 80 39.02 3.27 -37.18
C VAL A 80 37.61 3.28 -37.79
N ALA A 81 36.66 2.68 -37.06
CA ALA A 81 35.23 2.99 -37.16
C ALA A 81 34.71 3.31 -35.75
N ALA A 82 33.99 4.41 -35.65
CA ALA A 82 33.47 5.00 -34.42
C ALA A 82 32.87 3.97 -33.46
N ALA A 83 33.23 4.08 -32.18
CA ALA A 83 32.55 3.39 -31.11
C ALA A 83 31.04 3.73 -31.19
N PRO A 84 30.14 2.74 -31.35
CA PRO A 84 28.74 2.99 -31.07
C PRO A 84 28.65 3.33 -29.58
N ALA A 85 28.21 4.55 -29.30
CA ALA A 85 27.88 5.00 -27.96
C ALA A 85 27.04 3.93 -27.27
N ALA A 86 27.46 3.53 -26.07
CA ALA A 86 26.65 2.71 -25.20
C ALA A 86 25.25 3.34 -25.11
N PRO A 87 24.16 2.59 -25.31
CA PRO A 87 22.83 3.14 -25.08
C PRO A 87 22.76 3.59 -23.63
N ALA A 88 22.42 4.87 -23.44
CA ALA A 88 22.16 5.46 -22.15
C ALA A 88 21.17 4.55 -21.38
N SER A 89 21.51 4.18 -20.15
CA SER A 89 20.56 3.55 -19.23
C SER A 89 19.43 4.53 -18.95
N THR A 90 18.35 4.44 -19.73
CA THR A 90 17.07 5.01 -19.35
C THR A 90 16.60 4.27 -18.11
N ALA A 91 16.39 5.00 -17.02
CA ALA A 91 15.70 4.45 -15.85
C ALA A 91 14.37 3.80 -16.31
N PRO A 92 13.99 2.64 -15.76
CA PRO A 92 12.76 1.97 -16.15
C PRO A 92 11.55 2.87 -15.87
N SER A 93 10.57 2.83 -16.77
CA SER A 93 9.28 3.50 -16.59
C SER A 93 8.49 2.92 -15.42
N ASP A 94 7.55 3.70 -14.87
CA ASP A 94 6.70 3.27 -13.75
C ASP A 94 5.91 1.98 -14.05
N GLU A 95 5.46 1.81 -15.30
CA GLU A 95 4.79 0.60 -15.74
C GLU A 95 5.71 -0.63 -15.72
N GLU A 96 6.99 -0.47 -16.09
CA GLU A 96 7.97 -1.54 -16.03
C GLU A 96 8.35 -1.88 -14.59
N LEU A 97 8.41 -0.88 -13.72
CA LEU A 97 8.63 -1.07 -12.29
C LEU A 97 7.48 -1.87 -11.66
N GLN A 98 6.23 -1.54 -12.01
CA GLN A 98 5.05 -2.28 -11.59
C GLN A 98 5.07 -3.73 -12.10
N LYS A 99 5.40 -3.96 -13.38
CA LYS A 99 5.52 -5.32 -13.94
C LYS A 99 6.56 -6.17 -13.22
N ARG A 100 7.69 -5.57 -12.82
CA ARG A 100 8.73 -6.25 -12.04
C ARG A 100 8.22 -6.61 -10.63
N TRP A 101 7.52 -5.69 -9.96
CA TRP A 101 6.90 -5.98 -8.67
C TRP A 101 5.84 -7.08 -8.74
N ASP A 102 5.01 -7.07 -9.78
CA ASP A 102 3.98 -8.08 -9.99
C ASP A 102 4.59 -9.45 -10.31
N ALA A 103 5.68 -9.50 -11.08
CA ALA A 103 6.41 -10.74 -11.36
C ALA A 103 7.04 -11.35 -10.09
N TYR A 104 7.65 -10.50 -9.25
CA TYR A 104 8.21 -10.92 -7.97
C TYR A 104 7.14 -11.51 -7.04
N SER A 105 6.04 -10.77 -6.87
CA SER A 105 4.95 -11.15 -5.97
C SER A 105 4.16 -12.35 -6.52
N GLY A 106 3.92 -12.38 -7.83
CA GLY A 106 3.22 -13.45 -8.52
C GLY A 106 3.98 -14.78 -8.56
N ALA A 107 5.32 -14.72 -8.47
CA ALA A 107 6.17 -15.91 -8.31
C ALA A 107 6.20 -16.45 -6.87
N GLY A 108 5.44 -15.85 -5.95
CA GLY A 108 5.27 -16.32 -4.57
C GLY A 108 6.36 -15.87 -3.59
N TYR A 109 7.16 -14.86 -3.94
CA TYR A 109 8.18 -14.31 -3.05
C TYR A 109 7.60 -13.24 -2.11
N GLY A 110 7.95 -13.33 -0.83
CA GLY A 110 7.54 -12.40 0.21
C GLY A 110 8.58 -11.32 0.55
N LEU A 111 8.21 -10.36 1.41
CA LEU A 111 9.15 -9.44 2.06
C LEU A 111 10.29 -10.19 2.77
N GLY A 112 9.98 -11.29 3.47
CA GLY A 112 11.01 -12.09 4.17
C GLY A 112 12.05 -12.69 3.21
N ASP A 113 11.68 -12.95 1.95
CA ASP A 113 12.63 -13.40 0.93
C ASP A 113 13.41 -12.24 0.32
N ALA A 114 12.78 -11.06 0.17
CA ALA A 114 13.49 -9.85 -0.27
C ALA A 114 14.62 -9.49 0.69
N GLU A 115 14.43 -9.67 2.00
CA GLU A 115 15.48 -9.45 3.00
C GLU A 115 16.63 -10.47 2.92
N LYS A 116 16.32 -11.73 2.62
CA LYS A 116 17.36 -12.76 2.40
C LYS A 116 18.13 -12.45 1.12
N LEU A 117 17.45 -12.07 0.05
CA LEU A 117 18.05 -11.65 -1.22
C LEU A 117 18.91 -10.40 -1.03
N ALA A 118 18.45 -9.42 -0.24
CA ALA A 118 19.20 -8.22 0.13
C ALA A 118 20.55 -8.57 0.78
N LYS A 119 20.55 -9.54 1.71
CA LYS A 119 21.77 -10.05 2.36
C LYS A 119 22.70 -10.76 1.39
N ILE A 120 22.16 -11.58 0.48
CA ILE A 120 22.95 -12.32 -0.52
C ILE A 120 23.57 -11.38 -1.55
N TRP A 121 22.80 -10.39 -2.02
CA TRP A 121 23.20 -9.42 -3.05
C TRP A 121 23.93 -8.20 -2.48
N LYS A 122 24.03 -8.09 -1.15
CA LYS A 122 24.66 -6.97 -0.44
C LYS A 122 24.04 -5.62 -0.83
N VAL A 123 22.71 -5.60 -0.97
CA VAL A 123 21.92 -4.40 -1.27
C VAL A 123 21.09 -4.07 -0.03
N SER A 124 21.13 -2.82 0.43
CA SER A 124 20.39 -2.38 1.63
C SER A 124 18.93 -2.04 1.34
N ASP A 125 18.61 -1.62 0.12
CA ASP A 125 17.25 -1.30 -0.28
C ASP A 125 16.47 -2.55 -0.68
N VAL A 126 15.54 -2.94 0.19
CA VAL A 126 14.66 -4.10 0.01
C VAL A 126 13.69 -3.88 -1.17
N ALA A 127 13.28 -2.64 -1.46
CA ALA A 127 12.41 -2.35 -2.60
C ALA A 127 13.16 -2.53 -3.92
N ALA A 128 14.38 -2.01 -4.03
CA ALA A 128 15.25 -2.26 -5.18
C ALA A 128 15.52 -3.75 -5.41
N VAL A 129 15.70 -4.52 -4.33
CA VAL A 129 15.88 -5.98 -4.40
C VAL A 129 14.64 -6.66 -4.99
N LYS A 130 13.42 -6.23 -4.65
CA LYS A 130 12.19 -6.76 -5.25
C LYS A 130 12.07 -6.44 -6.74
N VAL A 131 12.43 -5.21 -7.13
CA VAL A 131 12.44 -4.80 -8.55
C VAL A 131 13.44 -5.65 -9.35
N GLU A 132 14.65 -5.83 -8.82
CA GLU A 132 15.70 -6.60 -9.50
C GLU A 132 15.37 -8.10 -9.54
N ALA A 133 14.83 -8.65 -8.46
CA ALA A 133 14.33 -10.02 -8.41
C ALA A 133 13.20 -10.24 -9.43
N GLY A 134 12.24 -9.31 -9.51
CA GLY A 134 11.19 -9.30 -10.51
C GLY A 134 11.69 -9.24 -11.95
N ARG A 135 12.71 -8.41 -12.21
CA ARG A 135 13.37 -8.33 -13.51
C ARG A 135 14.00 -9.67 -13.92
N ARG A 136 14.70 -10.34 -12.99
CA ARG A 136 15.32 -11.66 -13.23
C ARG A 136 14.26 -12.74 -13.49
N LEU A 137 13.17 -12.73 -12.74
CA LEU A 137 12.04 -13.65 -12.95
C LEU A 137 11.37 -13.44 -14.31
N LEU A 138 11.21 -12.19 -14.77
CA LEU A 138 10.69 -11.88 -16.11
C LEU A 138 11.61 -12.37 -17.24
N LEU A 139 12.90 -12.48 -16.98
CA LEU A 139 13.88 -13.07 -17.90
C LEU A 139 13.97 -14.60 -17.80
N GLY A 140 13.16 -15.23 -16.94
CA GLY A 140 13.17 -16.67 -16.72
C GLY A 140 14.33 -17.16 -15.84
N GLU A 141 15.05 -16.26 -15.19
CA GLU A 141 16.13 -16.62 -14.26
C GLU A 141 15.55 -17.12 -12.93
N THR A 142 16.26 -18.04 -12.27
CA THR A 142 15.92 -18.49 -10.93
C THR A 142 16.65 -17.66 -9.87
N LEU A 143 15.98 -17.39 -8.75
CA LEU A 143 16.57 -16.64 -7.64
C LEU A 143 17.32 -17.60 -6.68
N PRO A 144 18.37 -17.13 -6.00
CA PRO A 144 19.16 -17.95 -5.05
C PRO A 144 18.41 -18.28 -3.75
N VAL A 145 17.19 -17.76 -3.59
CA VAL A 145 16.27 -18.08 -2.50
C VAL A 145 15.05 -18.73 -3.14
N ARG A 146 14.53 -19.82 -2.56
CA ARG A 146 13.25 -20.38 -3.01
C ARG A 146 12.11 -19.48 -2.53
N PRO A 147 11.03 -19.31 -3.32
CA PRO A 147 9.89 -18.54 -2.87
C PRO A 147 9.34 -19.21 -1.62
N HIS A 148 9.44 -18.50 -0.51
CA HIS A 148 8.68 -18.79 0.67
C HIS A 148 7.56 -17.76 0.62
N PRO A 149 6.33 -18.15 0.25
CA PRO A 149 5.23 -17.22 0.42
C PRO A 149 5.34 -16.76 1.85
N ASP A 150 5.44 -15.45 2.06
CA ASP A 150 5.16 -14.90 3.37
C ASP A 150 3.74 -15.39 3.63
N VAL A 151 3.63 -16.48 4.38
CA VAL A 151 2.52 -16.63 5.29
C VAL A 151 2.76 -15.45 6.20
N ILE A 152 2.28 -14.28 5.78
CA ILE A 152 1.91 -13.22 6.70
C ILE A 152 1.06 -14.03 7.67
N PRO A 153 1.53 -14.28 8.90
CA PRO A 153 0.63 -14.83 9.90
C PRO A 153 -0.51 -13.85 9.80
N ALA A 154 -1.69 -14.31 9.34
CA ALA A 154 -2.80 -13.41 9.15
C ALA A 154 -2.89 -12.67 10.47
N ASP A 155 -2.62 -11.36 10.47
CA ASP A 155 -2.79 -10.55 11.67
C ASP A 155 -4.12 -11.01 12.22
N PRO A 156 -4.16 -11.58 13.43
CA PRO A 156 -5.29 -12.39 13.88
C PRO A 156 -6.52 -11.57 13.57
N ALA A 157 -7.28 -12.02 12.54
CA ALA A 157 -8.20 -11.12 11.86
C ALA A 157 -9.11 -10.58 12.95
N THR A 158 -9.06 -9.26 13.17
CA THR A 158 -9.85 -8.67 14.24
C THR A 158 -11.28 -9.11 14.02
N SER A 159 -11.89 -9.70 15.05
CA SER A 159 -13.25 -10.19 14.91
C SER A 159 -14.16 -9.01 14.58
N PRO A 160 -15.31 -9.21 13.92
CA PRO A 160 -16.27 -8.12 13.67
C PRO A 160 -16.69 -7.39 14.96
N GLU A 161 -16.57 -8.05 16.11
CA GLU A 161 -16.82 -7.45 17.41
C GLU A 161 -15.65 -6.57 17.90
N GLN A 162 -14.41 -7.03 17.71
CA GLN A 162 -13.22 -6.21 17.98
C GLN A 162 -13.19 -4.96 17.10
N ASP A 163 -13.58 -5.07 15.83
CA ASP A 163 -13.70 -3.92 14.93
C ASP A 163 -14.70 -2.88 15.47
N LYS A 164 -15.86 -3.32 15.98
CA LYS A 164 -16.84 -2.42 16.61
C LYS A 164 -16.28 -1.77 17.88
N GLN A 165 -15.54 -2.50 18.69
CA GLN A 165 -14.92 -1.98 19.91
C GLN A 165 -13.86 -0.92 19.58
N PHE A 166 -12.97 -1.19 18.62
CA PHE A 166 -12.01 -0.19 18.15
C PHE A 166 -12.71 1.04 17.58
N ALA A 167 -13.72 0.84 16.72
CA ALA A 167 -14.49 1.95 16.16
C ALA A 167 -15.15 2.79 17.27
N ALA A 168 -15.77 2.16 18.28
CA ALA A 168 -16.38 2.87 19.39
C ALA A 168 -15.37 3.72 20.19
N PHE A 169 -14.16 3.20 20.40
CA PHE A 169 -13.08 3.94 21.06
C PHE A 169 -12.70 5.21 20.27
N PHE A 170 -12.44 5.08 18.97
CA PHE A 170 -12.04 6.21 18.13
C PHE A 170 -13.19 7.20 17.88
N ASP A 171 -14.41 6.69 17.67
CA ASP A 171 -15.62 7.50 17.48
C ASP A 171 -15.93 8.36 18.72
N ALA A 172 -15.59 7.87 19.91
CA ALA A 172 -15.71 8.63 21.16
C ALA A 172 -14.60 9.68 21.34
N GLY A 173 -13.63 9.77 20.41
CA GLY A 173 -12.57 10.75 20.42
C GLY A 173 -11.34 10.37 21.22
N TYR A 174 -11.21 9.10 21.63
CA TYR A 174 -10.01 8.65 22.31
C TYR A 174 -8.86 8.40 21.34
N VAL A 175 -7.64 8.72 21.80
CA VAL A 175 -6.42 8.53 21.01
C VAL A 175 -5.48 7.52 21.67
N TRP A 176 -4.37 7.21 20.98
CA TRP A 176 -3.36 6.28 21.48
C TRP A 176 -2.89 6.61 22.91
N ALA A 177 -2.56 7.88 23.18
CA ALA A 177 -2.12 8.32 24.50
C ALA A 177 -3.17 8.12 25.61
N ASP A 178 -4.47 8.10 25.27
CA ASP A 178 -5.52 7.79 26.23
C ASP A 178 -5.58 6.27 26.49
N ALA A 179 -5.36 5.46 25.46
CA ALA A 179 -5.27 4.00 25.59
C ALA A 179 -4.10 3.58 26.48
N GLU A 180 -2.95 4.25 26.41
CA GLU A 180 -1.80 3.99 27.30
C GLU A 180 -2.14 4.26 28.77
N LYS A 181 -2.83 5.37 29.04
CA LYS A 181 -3.30 5.68 30.41
C LYS A 181 -4.31 4.66 30.90
N LEU A 182 -5.24 4.26 30.04
CA LEU A 182 -6.25 3.23 30.36
C LEU A 182 -5.59 1.87 30.61
N ALA A 183 -4.58 1.50 29.81
CA ALA A 183 -3.81 0.27 30.01
C ALA A 183 -3.13 0.28 31.39
N GLY A 184 -2.50 1.40 31.77
CA GLY A 184 -1.92 1.56 33.10
C GLY A 184 -2.94 1.47 34.23
N LEU A 185 -4.11 2.09 34.09
CA LEU A 185 -5.16 2.08 35.12
C LEU A 185 -5.83 0.71 35.29
N TRP A 186 -5.93 -0.08 34.23
CA TRP A 186 -6.55 -1.39 34.24
C TRP A 186 -5.56 -2.54 34.34
N ASN A 187 -4.27 -2.23 34.52
CA ASN A 187 -3.17 -3.19 34.60
C ASN A 187 -3.15 -4.16 33.40
N LEU A 188 -3.40 -3.63 32.20
CA LEU A 188 -3.35 -4.36 30.94
C LEU A 188 -1.93 -4.33 30.35
N SER A 189 -1.56 -5.39 29.65
CA SER A 189 -0.22 -5.56 29.09
C SER A 189 0.10 -4.61 27.94
N ASP A 190 -0.90 -4.15 27.20
CA ASP A 190 -0.70 -3.30 26.04
C ASP A 190 -1.86 -2.31 25.76
N PRO A 191 -1.58 -1.19 25.04
CA PRO A 191 -2.61 -0.24 24.64
C PRO A 191 -3.70 -0.79 23.72
N PRO A 192 -3.45 -1.72 22.77
CA PRO A 192 -4.50 -2.36 21.98
C PRO A 192 -5.56 -3.07 22.83
N ALA A 193 -5.18 -3.82 23.87
CA ALA A 193 -6.12 -4.45 24.80
C ALA A 193 -6.97 -3.40 25.54
N ALA A 194 -6.36 -2.28 25.94
CA ALA A 194 -7.09 -1.19 26.56
C ALA A 194 -8.12 -0.53 25.63
N LYS A 195 -7.83 -0.43 24.33
CA LYS A 195 -8.82 0.08 23.35
C LYS A 195 -10.01 -0.86 23.18
N LEU A 196 -9.77 -2.17 23.15
CA LEU A 196 -10.84 -3.16 23.05
C LEU A 196 -11.75 -3.12 24.29
N GLU A 197 -11.16 -3.12 25.48
CA GLU A 197 -11.90 -3.04 26.74
C GLU A 197 -12.64 -1.70 26.87
N ALA A 198 -11.99 -0.58 26.51
CA ALA A 198 -12.61 0.73 26.48
C ALA A 198 -13.77 0.78 25.48
N GLY A 199 -13.56 0.29 24.26
CA GLY A 199 -14.60 0.17 23.23
C GLY A 199 -15.80 -0.65 23.68
N LYS A 200 -15.55 -1.79 24.33
CA LYS A 200 -16.59 -2.64 24.93
C LYS A 200 -17.40 -1.88 25.98
N ARG A 201 -16.75 -1.16 26.88
CA ARG A 201 -17.42 -0.35 27.92
C ARG A 201 -18.21 0.81 27.33
N LEU A 202 -17.66 1.49 26.33
CA LEU A 202 -18.35 2.56 25.60
C LEU A 202 -19.59 2.04 24.87
N LEU A 203 -19.52 0.87 24.23
CA LEU A 203 -20.67 0.23 23.59
C LEU A 203 -21.75 -0.19 24.61
N ALA A 204 -21.35 -0.50 25.84
CA ALA A 204 -22.26 -0.75 26.96
C ALA A 204 -22.79 0.55 27.62
N GLY A 205 -22.42 1.74 27.11
CA GLY A 205 -22.84 3.03 27.66
C GLY A 205 -22.16 3.41 28.98
N GLN A 206 -21.02 2.78 29.31
CA GLN A 206 -20.27 3.05 30.54
C GLN A 206 -19.24 4.16 30.34
N ASP A 207 -19.03 4.97 31.37
CA ASP A 207 -17.97 5.97 31.40
C ASP A 207 -16.59 5.35 31.64
N LEU A 208 -15.57 5.95 31.03
CA LEU A 208 -14.17 5.56 31.22
C LEU A 208 -13.50 6.49 32.25
N PRO A 209 -12.50 5.99 33.01
CA PRO A 209 -11.80 6.78 34.02
C PRO A 209 -10.93 7.89 33.42
N VAL A 210 -10.53 7.74 32.15
CA VAL A 210 -9.85 8.78 31.37
C VAL A 210 -10.89 9.39 30.45
N LYS A 211 -10.94 10.72 30.34
CA LYS A 211 -11.78 11.41 29.36
C LYS A 211 -10.94 11.89 28.18
N PRO A 212 -11.46 11.80 26.94
CA PRO A 212 -10.76 12.28 25.77
C PRO A 212 -10.77 13.80 25.77
N LYS A 213 -9.77 14.40 25.10
CA LYS A 213 -9.72 15.85 24.96
C LYS A 213 -10.90 16.34 24.11
N PRO A 214 -11.57 17.46 24.45
CA PRO A 214 -12.68 17.99 23.65
C PRO A 214 -12.34 18.21 22.17
N ALA A 215 -11.10 18.61 21.87
CA ALA A 215 -10.61 18.76 20.50
C ALA A 215 -10.61 17.43 19.73
N ASN A 216 -10.21 16.32 20.38
CA ASN A 216 -10.21 14.99 19.76
C ASN A 216 -11.63 14.49 19.52
N VAL A 217 -12.56 14.78 20.45
CA VAL A 217 -13.98 14.47 20.28
C VAL A 217 -14.57 15.23 19.09
N ALA A 218 -14.24 16.53 18.94
CA ALA A 218 -14.67 17.32 17.80
C ALA A 218 -14.09 16.78 16.48
N ALA A 219 -12.80 16.40 16.47
CA ALA A 219 -12.13 15.82 15.32
C ALA A 219 -12.76 14.46 14.92
N ALA A 220 -13.02 13.58 15.87
CA ALA A 220 -13.67 12.29 15.62
C ALA A 220 -15.08 12.46 15.06
N LYS A 221 -15.87 13.41 15.59
CA LYS A 221 -17.20 13.74 15.04
C LYS A 221 -17.11 14.24 13.59
N LYS A 222 -16.14 15.12 13.31
CA LYS A 222 -15.91 15.64 11.95
C LYS A 222 -15.55 14.50 11.00
N GLN A 223 -14.58 13.67 11.38
CA GLN A 223 -14.15 12.52 10.59
C GLN A 223 -15.29 11.54 10.32
N LYS A 224 -16.09 11.22 11.34
CA LYS A 224 -17.26 10.35 11.20
C LYS A 224 -18.29 10.93 10.21
N ALA A 225 -18.52 12.24 10.26
CA ALA A 225 -19.41 12.91 9.30
C ALA A 225 -18.86 12.86 7.87
N GLU A 226 -17.56 13.09 7.69
CA GLU A 226 -16.90 13.01 6.37
C GLU A 226 -16.97 11.61 5.79
N ILE A 227 -16.71 10.57 6.61
CA ILE A 227 -16.86 9.17 6.19
C ILE A 227 -18.30 8.89 5.76
N ALA A 228 -19.29 9.30 6.56
CA ALA A 228 -20.71 9.10 6.22
C ALA A 228 -21.10 9.82 4.91
N GLN A 229 -20.56 11.01 4.65
CA GLN A 229 -20.78 11.75 3.41
C GLN A 229 -20.16 11.02 2.22
N VAL A 230 -18.90 10.62 2.33
CA VAL A 230 -18.22 9.86 1.27
C VAL A 230 -18.92 8.52 1.00
N ASP A 231 -19.37 7.83 2.05
CA ASP A 231 -20.13 6.58 1.90
C ASP A 231 -21.48 6.82 1.22
N ALA A 232 -22.19 7.91 1.56
CA ALA A 232 -23.45 8.26 0.90
C ALA A 232 -23.26 8.56 -0.60
N PHE A 233 -22.16 9.23 -0.96
CA PHE A 233 -21.78 9.48 -2.34
C PHE A 233 -21.63 8.17 -3.12
N PHE A 234 -20.83 7.24 -2.61
CA PHE A 234 -20.63 5.94 -3.27
C PHE A 234 -21.88 5.05 -3.24
N ALA A 235 -22.68 5.09 -2.18
CA ALA A 235 -23.91 4.32 -2.05
C ALA A 235 -24.97 4.72 -3.09
N LYS A 236 -24.89 5.95 -3.60
CA LYS A 236 -25.74 6.44 -4.70
C LYS A 236 -25.23 6.07 -6.09
N GLY A 237 -24.10 5.36 -6.16
CA GLY A 237 -23.53 4.85 -7.41
C GLY A 237 -22.51 5.77 -8.07
N TYR A 238 -22.25 6.95 -7.51
CA TYR A 238 -21.24 7.86 -8.04
C TYR A 238 -19.82 7.34 -7.79
N ASP A 239 -18.90 7.65 -8.69
CA ASP A 239 -17.53 7.18 -8.63
C ASP A 239 -16.46 8.29 -8.59
N GLY A 240 -15.20 7.92 -8.82
CA GLY A 240 -14.09 8.86 -8.80
C GLY A 240 -14.12 9.88 -9.93
N ASP A 241 -14.61 9.48 -11.11
CA ASP A 241 -14.67 10.34 -12.29
C ASP A 241 -15.82 11.34 -12.13
N ASP A 242 -16.96 10.89 -11.59
CA ASP A 242 -18.06 11.79 -11.19
C ASP A 242 -17.59 12.83 -10.17
N ALA A 243 -16.79 12.42 -9.18
CA ALA A 243 -16.25 13.33 -8.19
C ALA A 243 -15.32 14.38 -8.80
N ALA A 244 -14.54 14.03 -9.83
CA ALA A 244 -13.69 14.97 -10.54
C ALA A 244 -14.52 15.99 -11.34
N LYS A 245 -15.55 15.52 -12.08
CA LYS A 245 -16.50 16.40 -12.80
C LYS A 245 -17.23 17.34 -11.84
N LEU A 246 -17.64 16.84 -10.67
CA LEU A 246 -18.28 17.65 -9.62
C LEU A 246 -17.32 18.67 -9.01
N ALA A 247 -16.04 18.32 -8.82
CA ALA A 247 -15.05 19.25 -8.32
C ALA A 247 -14.86 20.42 -9.28
N GLU A 248 -14.79 20.14 -10.59
CA GLU A 248 -14.72 21.17 -11.62
C GLU A 248 -15.99 22.04 -11.65
N LEU A 249 -17.17 21.40 -11.69
CA LEU A 249 -18.47 22.08 -11.76
C LEU A 249 -18.73 22.99 -10.55
N TRP A 250 -18.26 22.62 -9.37
CA TRP A 250 -18.47 23.38 -8.13
C TRP A 250 -17.26 24.19 -7.70
N HIS A 251 -16.21 24.26 -8.54
CA HIS A 251 -14.96 24.97 -8.26
C HIS A 251 -14.31 24.56 -6.93
N LEU A 252 -14.32 23.25 -6.64
CA LEU A 252 -13.66 22.67 -5.47
C LEU A 252 -12.21 22.30 -5.81
N LYS A 253 -11.35 22.34 -4.78
CA LYS A 253 -9.91 22.12 -4.96
C LYS A 253 -9.57 20.69 -5.30
N THR A 254 -10.34 19.73 -4.80
CA THR A 254 -10.05 18.30 -4.97
C THR A 254 -11.32 17.49 -5.26
N PRO A 255 -11.20 16.35 -5.97
CA PRO A 255 -12.29 15.37 -6.08
C PRO A 255 -12.76 14.84 -4.72
N TYR A 256 -11.89 14.87 -3.70
CA TYR A 256 -12.29 14.45 -2.35
C TYR A 256 -13.24 15.46 -1.70
N ASP A 257 -12.96 16.76 -1.83
CA ASP A 257 -13.87 17.81 -1.38
C ASP A 257 -15.22 17.71 -2.06
N ALA A 258 -15.24 17.34 -3.35
CA ALA A 258 -16.47 17.08 -4.09
C ALA A 258 -17.25 15.90 -3.51
N LYS A 259 -16.62 14.79 -3.14
CA LYS A 259 -17.29 13.64 -2.48
C LYS A 259 -17.94 14.04 -1.16
N ILE A 260 -17.24 14.84 -0.34
CA ILE A 260 -17.77 15.36 0.93
C ILE A 260 -18.98 16.26 0.69
N ALA A 261 -18.85 17.25 -0.21
CA ALA A 261 -19.92 18.19 -0.52
C ALA A 261 -21.15 17.48 -1.13
N ALA A 262 -20.90 16.58 -2.08
CA ALA A 262 -21.90 15.77 -2.74
C ALA A 262 -22.60 14.82 -1.75
N GLY A 263 -21.83 14.11 -0.94
CA GLY A 263 -22.33 13.26 0.13
C GLY A 263 -23.21 14.00 1.13
N LYS A 264 -22.81 15.23 1.51
CA LYS A 264 -23.62 16.09 2.38
C LYS A 264 -24.97 16.43 1.75
N LYS A 265 -25.00 16.77 0.46
CA LYS A 265 -26.25 17.03 -0.29
C LYS A 265 -27.13 15.78 -0.38
N LEU A 266 -26.53 14.63 -0.67
CA LEU A 266 -27.24 13.34 -0.74
C LEU A 266 -27.86 12.95 0.61
N LEU A 267 -27.14 13.17 1.71
CA LEU A 267 -27.67 12.95 3.07
C LEU A 267 -28.80 13.92 3.43
N ALA A 268 -28.83 15.11 2.84
CA ALA A 268 -29.92 16.07 2.96
C ALA A 268 -31.12 15.74 2.03
N GLY A 269 -31.02 14.68 1.21
CA GLY A 269 -32.06 14.27 0.26
C GLY A 269 -32.03 15.00 -1.08
N GLU A 270 -31.00 15.81 -1.35
CA GLU A 270 -30.83 16.49 -2.63
C GLU A 270 -30.27 15.52 -3.69
N THR A 271 -30.58 15.79 -4.96
CA THR A 271 -30.01 15.08 -6.12
C THR A 271 -28.77 15.80 -6.64
N LEU A 272 -27.79 15.05 -7.14
CA LEU A 272 -26.62 15.63 -7.79
C LEU A 272 -26.83 15.74 -9.31
N PRO A 273 -26.06 16.60 -9.99
CA PRO A 273 -25.99 16.61 -11.45
C PRO A 273 -25.66 15.21 -12.01
N ALA A 274 -26.29 14.86 -13.13
CA ALA A 274 -26.00 13.63 -13.87
C ALA A 274 -24.89 13.89 -14.92
N PHE A 275 -24.02 12.91 -15.14
CA PHE A 275 -22.87 12.98 -16.05
C PHE A 275 -22.69 11.71 -16.88
#